data_AF-A0A1V2Q8L5-F1
#
_entry.id   AF-A0A1V2Q8L5-F1
#
_cell.length_a   1.000
_cell.length_b   1.000
_cell.length_c   1.000
_cell.angle_alpha   90.00
_cell.angle_beta   90.00
_cell.angle_gamma   90.00
#
_symmetry.space_group_name_H-M   'P 1'
#
loop_
_entity.id
_entity.type
_entity.pdbx_description
1 polymer ?
#
loop_
_entity_poly.entity_id
_entity_poly.type
_entity_poly.pdbx_seq_one_letter_code
_entity_poly.pdbx_strand_id
1 'polypeptide(L)'
;MTPNGGDPADPSLSWARTLREAADAVEKLDARIRADWSTVPDERVQLACGDVGLVAEFVYRCLRKTEVAEVVSAAVRKDKTYVEAFARIHSTIDDFGACMVAIDRVGSPDEERSGSVDHLVDRLTGLASTLRQDLEKAVDTFVAVVERTAGDPGHAKARANALLVAKDASRQLKARKLFEQTERALVKRVRADQRKAAGNAALKELGRYYADHGENETKRADLLRVVVAGLLVLIAGAGIVINLLGDAASVAAELLRLSVTIPIAVLAGYLARESSKHRLSAKWAHELAIEMRSLPDYADSLGDTGEELRRAFGMRVFGTGVERTAPSTEDGLFHEVTESVRRLLEVIESRGKSQ
;
A
#
# COMPACT_ATOMS: atom_id res chain seq x y z
N MET A 1 36.79 -60.14 -16.79
CA MET A 1 37.23 -58.88 -16.18
C MET A 1 36.06 -58.33 -15.39
N THR A 2 35.97 -58.68 -14.11
CA THR A 2 35.01 -58.07 -13.18
C THR A 2 35.53 -56.67 -12.84
N PRO A 3 34.69 -55.61 -12.91
CA PRO A 3 35.12 -54.28 -12.52
C PRO A 3 35.53 -54.33 -11.06
N ASN A 4 36.75 -53.84 -10.81
CA ASN A 4 37.35 -53.74 -9.49
C ASN A 4 36.37 -52.98 -8.59
N GLY A 5 35.70 -53.71 -7.69
CA GLY A 5 34.79 -53.14 -6.71
C GLY A 5 35.60 -52.29 -5.75
N GLY A 6 35.76 -51.02 -6.07
CA GLY A 6 36.37 -50.04 -5.17
C GLY A 6 35.56 -50.05 -3.89
N ASP A 7 36.23 -50.37 -2.78
CA ASP A 7 35.67 -50.26 -1.44
C ASP A 7 34.95 -48.91 -1.33
N PRO A 8 33.69 -48.86 -0.84
CA PRO A 8 33.00 -47.59 -0.66
C PRO A 8 33.87 -46.70 0.23
N ALA A 9 34.34 -45.59 -0.33
CA ALA A 9 35.22 -44.66 0.36
C ALA A 9 34.63 -44.34 1.75
N ASP A 10 35.46 -44.44 2.80
CA ASP A 10 35.03 -44.21 4.17
C ASP A 10 34.27 -42.87 4.25
N PRO A 11 32.96 -42.87 4.59
CA PRO A 11 32.15 -41.66 4.63
C PRO A 11 32.74 -40.61 5.57
N SER A 12 33.53 -41.01 6.57
CA SER A 12 34.19 -40.11 7.51
C SER A 12 35.20 -39.17 6.83
N LEU A 13 35.91 -39.64 5.79
CA LEU A 13 36.85 -38.82 5.03
C LEU A 13 36.13 -37.76 4.20
N SER A 14 34.96 -38.11 3.64
CA SER A 14 34.13 -37.17 2.89
C SER A 14 33.59 -36.05 3.80
N TRP A 15 33.16 -36.40 5.01
CA TRP A 15 32.60 -35.45 5.97
C TRP A 15 33.63 -34.47 6.53
N ALA A 16 34.83 -34.96 6.85
CA ALA A 16 35.93 -34.10 7.29
C ALA A 16 36.33 -33.08 6.22
N ARG A 17 36.25 -33.48 4.94
CA ARG A 17 36.48 -32.59 3.80
C ARG A 17 35.39 -31.52 3.71
N THR A 18 34.11 -31.88 3.76
CA THR A 18 32.99 -30.93 3.71
C THR A 18 33.09 -29.87 4.81
N LEU A 19 33.39 -30.26 6.04
CA LEU A 19 33.51 -29.31 7.16
C LEU A 19 34.69 -28.34 6.98
N ARG A 20 35.81 -28.81 6.41
CA ARG A 20 36.97 -27.96 6.13
C ARG A 20 36.67 -26.96 5.01
N GLU A 21 36.07 -27.43 3.92
CA GLU A 21 35.66 -26.57 2.80
C GLU A 21 34.67 -25.50 3.25
N ALA A 22 33.66 -25.88 4.06
CA ALA A 22 32.73 -24.95 4.66
C ALA A 22 33.44 -23.89 5.52
N ALA A 23 34.37 -24.32 6.40
CA ALA A 23 35.10 -23.40 7.27
C ALA A 23 35.97 -22.41 6.49
N ASP A 24 36.69 -22.89 5.47
CA ASP A 24 37.55 -22.04 4.64
C ASP A 24 36.71 -21.04 3.80
N ALA A 25 35.54 -21.46 3.31
CA ALA A 25 34.61 -20.58 2.59
C ALA A 25 34.04 -19.46 3.50
N VAL A 26 33.62 -19.80 4.72
CA VAL A 26 33.13 -18.84 5.72
C VAL A 26 34.20 -17.79 6.03
N GLU A 27 35.44 -18.23 6.28
CA GLU A 27 36.57 -17.35 6.62
C GLU A 27 36.90 -16.42 5.47
N LYS A 28 36.96 -16.95 4.23
CA LYS A 28 37.20 -16.14 3.04
C LYS A 28 36.10 -15.08 2.84
N LEU A 29 34.84 -15.44 3.09
CA LEU A 29 33.73 -14.50 2.97
C LEU A 29 33.77 -13.42 4.07
N ASP A 30 33.99 -13.79 5.34
CA ASP A 30 34.11 -12.83 6.45
C ASP A 30 35.29 -11.86 6.22
N ALA A 31 36.44 -12.37 5.76
CA ALA A 31 37.58 -11.53 5.41
C ALA A 31 37.24 -10.50 4.33
N ARG A 32 36.53 -10.92 3.27
CA ARG A 32 36.07 -10.02 2.21
C ARG A 32 35.06 -8.99 2.74
N ILE A 33 34.10 -9.41 3.57
CA ILE A 33 33.11 -8.52 4.16
C ILE A 33 33.81 -7.41 4.96
N ARG A 34 34.79 -7.76 5.79
CA ARG A 34 35.53 -6.77 6.59
C ARG A 34 36.32 -5.80 5.73
N ALA A 35 36.95 -6.30 4.66
CA ALA A 35 37.76 -5.51 3.76
C ALA A 35 36.93 -4.52 2.94
N ASP A 36 35.86 -5.00 2.29
CA ASP A 36 35.21 -4.23 1.23
C ASP A 36 33.79 -3.74 1.61
N TRP A 37 33.14 -4.35 2.61
CA TRP A 37 31.70 -4.15 2.88
C TRP A 37 31.38 -3.51 4.24
N SER A 38 32.39 -3.31 5.10
CA SER A 38 32.22 -2.72 6.43
C SER A 38 31.77 -1.26 6.42
N THR A 39 31.90 -0.57 5.28
CA THR A 39 31.58 0.86 5.10
C THR A 39 30.34 1.11 4.25
N VAL A 40 29.66 0.07 3.77
CA VAL A 40 28.46 0.22 2.93
C VAL A 40 27.36 0.89 3.75
N PRO A 41 26.74 1.98 3.26
CA PRO A 41 25.79 2.77 4.05
C PRO A 41 24.41 2.09 4.22
N ASP A 42 24.07 1.08 3.42
CA ASP A 42 22.80 0.36 3.55
C ASP A 42 22.81 -0.53 4.80
N GLU A 43 21.93 -0.22 5.77
CA GLU A 43 21.79 -0.92 7.04
C GLU A 43 21.41 -2.40 6.85
N ARG A 44 20.59 -2.73 5.84
CA ARG A 44 20.19 -4.13 5.56
C ARG A 44 21.40 -4.97 5.17
N VAL A 45 22.28 -4.38 4.36
CA VAL A 45 23.54 -5.01 3.94
C VAL A 45 24.47 -5.21 5.14
N GLN A 46 24.62 -4.21 6.02
CA GLN A 46 25.43 -4.33 7.23
C GLN A 46 24.92 -5.43 8.17
N LEU A 47 23.59 -5.51 8.36
CA LEU A 47 22.96 -6.55 9.16
C LEU A 47 23.20 -7.95 8.56
N ALA A 48 23.01 -8.10 7.25
CA ALA A 48 23.27 -9.35 6.54
C ALA A 48 24.74 -9.79 6.64
N CYS A 49 25.68 -8.84 6.50
CA CYS A 49 27.10 -9.08 6.70
C CYS A 49 27.43 -9.48 8.15
N GLY A 50 26.75 -8.87 9.13
CA GLY A 50 26.89 -9.22 10.54
C GLY A 50 26.48 -10.67 10.84
N ASP A 51 25.47 -11.22 10.16
CA ASP A 51 25.07 -12.62 10.30
C ASP A 51 26.16 -13.59 9.79
N VAL A 52 26.86 -13.25 8.70
CA VAL A 52 28.03 -14.03 8.24
C VAL A 52 29.14 -13.99 9.28
N GLY A 53 29.38 -12.84 9.92
CA GLY A 53 30.34 -12.71 11.01
C GLY A 53 30.04 -13.62 12.20
N LEU A 54 28.76 -13.81 12.55
CA LEU A 54 28.35 -14.75 13.61
C LEU A 54 28.65 -16.21 13.23
N VAL A 55 28.44 -16.60 11.97
CA VAL A 55 28.82 -17.92 11.48
C VAL A 55 30.33 -18.08 11.55
N ALA A 56 31.09 -17.10 11.06
CA ALA A 56 32.56 -17.13 11.10
C ALA A 56 33.09 -17.27 12.53
N GLU A 57 32.52 -16.52 13.49
CA GLU A 57 32.90 -16.63 14.90
C GLU A 57 32.63 -18.05 15.44
N PHE A 58 31.45 -18.60 15.18
CA PHE A 58 31.10 -19.95 15.63
C PHE A 58 32.01 -21.01 15.01
N VAL A 59 32.22 -20.96 13.68
CA VAL A 59 33.12 -21.86 12.95
C VAL A 59 34.54 -21.79 13.51
N TYR A 60 35.06 -20.58 13.73
CA TYR A 60 36.41 -20.37 14.26
C TYR A 60 36.57 -20.96 15.67
N ARG A 61 35.60 -20.71 16.56
CA ARG A 61 35.63 -21.19 17.95
C ARG A 61 35.42 -22.70 18.07
N CYS A 62 34.57 -23.29 17.22
CA CYS A 62 34.21 -24.70 17.31
C CYS A 62 35.12 -25.63 16.49
N LEU A 63 35.59 -25.20 15.32
CA LEU A 63 36.31 -26.09 14.38
C LEU A 63 37.82 -25.82 14.32
N ARG A 64 38.28 -24.60 14.56
CA ARG A 64 39.70 -24.21 14.39
C ARG A 64 40.46 -23.95 15.69
N LYS A 65 39.82 -23.36 16.70
CA LYS A 65 40.47 -23.13 17.99
C LYS A 65 40.54 -24.40 18.84
N THR A 66 41.60 -24.51 19.63
CA THR A 66 41.80 -25.52 20.69
C THR A 66 40.83 -25.39 21.88
N GLU A 67 39.85 -24.48 21.80
CA GLU A 67 38.82 -24.31 22.83
C GLU A 67 37.94 -25.57 22.95
N VAL A 68 37.72 -26.26 21.84
CA VAL A 68 37.05 -27.57 21.77
C VAL A 68 38.13 -28.65 21.66
N ALA A 69 38.16 -29.59 22.62
CA ALA A 69 39.14 -30.68 22.56
C ALA A 69 38.91 -31.57 21.34
N GLU A 70 40.00 -32.12 20.79
CA GLU A 70 39.98 -32.92 19.57
C GLU A 70 39.00 -34.11 19.64
N VAL A 71 38.73 -34.65 20.83
CA VAL A 71 37.73 -35.71 21.02
C VAL A 71 36.32 -35.24 20.69
N VAL A 72 35.94 -34.04 21.11
CA VAL A 72 34.64 -33.44 20.78
C VAL A 72 34.60 -33.11 19.30
N SER A 73 35.66 -32.52 18.75
CA SER A 73 35.78 -32.23 17.32
C SER A 73 35.67 -33.50 16.45
N ALA A 74 36.30 -34.60 16.87
CA ALA A 74 36.22 -35.88 16.18
C ALA A 74 34.82 -36.48 16.25
N ALA A 75 34.11 -36.36 17.38
CA ALA A 75 32.73 -36.80 17.50
C ALA A 75 31.80 -35.99 16.59
N VAL A 76 31.98 -34.66 16.54
CA VAL A 76 31.21 -33.74 15.70
C VAL A 76 31.45 -34.02 14.20
N ARG A 77 32.69 -34.29 13.79
CA ARG A 77 33.02 -34.66 12.39
C ARG A 77 32.41 -36.00 11.96
N LYS A 78 32.04 -36.87 12.90
CA LYS A 78 31.39 -38.16 12.65
C LYS A 78 29.85 -38.09 12.72
N ASP A 79 29.29 -36.95 13.10
CA ASP A 79 27.84 -36.80 13.17
C ASP A 79 27.28 -36.34 11.81
N LYS A 80 26.52 -37.24 11.17
CA LYS A 80 25.93 -36.99 9.84
C LYS A 80 25.06 -35.74 9.82
N THR A 81 24.21 -35.55 10.83
CA THR A 81 23.27 -34.41 10.90
C THR A 81 24.02 -33.08 10.98
N TYR A 82 25.12 -33.04 11.75
CA TYR A 82 25.95 -31.85 11.86
C TYR A 82 26.65 -31.52 10.52
N VAL A 83 27.19 -32.53 9.85
CA VAL A 83 27.85 -32.38 8.55
C VAL A 83 26.87 -31.88 7.50
N GLU A 84 25.64 -32.42 7.47
CA GLU A 84 24.58 -31.96 6.58
C GLU A 84 24.17 -30.51 6.85
N ALA A 85 24.15 -30.08 8.12
CA ALA A 85 23.89 -28.68 8.46
C ALA A 85 24.99 -27.75 7.92
N PHE A 86 26.26 -28.14 8.03
CA PHE A 86 27.37 -27.37 7.49
C PHE A 86 27.44 -27.37 5.96
N ALA A 87 27.01 -28.45 5.30
CA ALA A 87 26.88 -28.47 3.85
C ALA A 87 25.87 -27.42 3.34
N ARG A 88 24.76 -27.20 4.07
CA ARG A 88 23.78 -26.14 3.77
C ARG A 88 24.34 -24.74 4.01
N ILE A 89 25.08 -24.56 5.12
CA ILE A 89 25.78 -23.31 5.42
C ILE A 89 26.76 -22.96 4.28
N HIS A 90 27.56 -23.93 3.84
CA HIS A 90 28.51 -23.76 2.73
C HIS A 90 27.80 -23.31 1.45
N SER A 91 26.74 -24.02 1.03
CA SER A 91 25.96 -23.65 -0.15
C SER A 91 25.36 -22.23 -0.04
N THR A 92 24.85 -21.86 1.14
CA THR A 92 24.26 -20.54 1.37
C THR A 92 25.32 -19.43 1.31
N ILE A 93 26.54 -19.72 1.77
CA ILE A 93 27.68 -18.80 1.74
C ILE A 93 28.17 -18.55 0.32
N ASP A 94 28.21 -19.59 -0.53
CA ASP A 94 28.53 -19.43 -1.95
C ASP A 94 27.51 -18.53 -2.64
N ASP A 95 26.22 -18.77 -2.41
CA ASP A 95 25.14 -17.94 -2.92
C ASP A 95 25.22 -16.49 -2.40
N PHE A 96 25.57 -16.32 -1.12
CA PHE A 96 25.74 -15.01 -0.49
C PHE A 96 26.90 -14.24 -1.14
N GLY A 97 28.06 -14.88 -1.29
CA GLY A 97 29.22 -14.30 -1.95
C GLY A 97 28.95 -13.95 -3.42
N ALA A 98 28.22 -14.79 -4.15
CA ALA A 98 27.79 -14.51 -5.52
C ALA A 98 26.83 -13.30 -5.58
N CYS A 99 25.90 -13.19 -4.62
CA CYS A 99 25.00 -12.05 -4.51
C CYS A 99 25.77 -10.74 -4.26
N MET A 100 26.75 -10.75 -3.36
CA MET A 100 27.61 -9.58 -3.12
C MET A 100 28.36 -9.13 -4.39
N VAL A 101 28.97 -10.07 -5.13
CA VAL A 101 29.61 -9.75 -6.43
C VAL A 101 28.62 -9.12 -7.40
N ALA A 102 27.36 -9.58 -7.41
CA ALA A 102 26.34 -9.02 -8.27
C ALA A 102 26.03 -7.57 -7.88
N ILE A 103 25.90 -7.27 -6.58
CA ILE A 103 25.67 -5.90 -6.08
C ILE A 103 26.87 -5.00 -6.43
N ASP A 104 28.11 -5.45 -6.21
CA ASP A 104 29.33 -4.70 -6.58
C ASP A 104 29.34 -4.29 -8.06
N ARG A 105 28.85 -5.18 -8.94
CA ARG A 105 28.76 -4.92 -10.40
C ARG A 105 27.66 -3.94 -10.77
N VAL A 106 26.58 -3.88 -10.01
CA VAL A 106 25.45 -2.98 -10.28
C VAL A 106 25.70 -1.57 -9.74
N GLY A 107 26.50 -1.42 -8.67
CA GLY A 107 26.83 -0.16 -7.99
C GLY A 107 27.55 0.93 -8.80
N SER A 108 27.56 0.84 -10.14
CA SER A 108 27.92 1.96 -11.01
C SER A 108 26.78 2.99 -11.00
N PRO A 109 27.05 4.30 -10.87
CA PRO A 109 26.13 5.35 -10.41
C PRO A 109 24.99 5.74 -11.39
N ASP A 110 24.57 4.87 -12.29
CA ASP A 110 23.43 5.15 -13.18
C ASP A 110 22.10 5.00 -12.42
N GLU A 111 21.42 6.14 -12.17
CA GLU A 111 20.16 6.25 -11.41
C GLU A 111 19.04 5.32 -11.89
N GLU A 112 19.03 4.92 -13.17
CA GLU A 112 18.00 4.02 -13.72
C GLU A 112 18.06 2.59 -13.17
N ARG A 113 19.12 2.19 -12.45
CA ARG A 113 19.28 0.81 -11.93
C ARG A 113 18.84 0.59 -10.49
N SER A 114 18.26 1.60 -9.82
CA SER A 114 17.88 1.52 -8.40
C SER A 114 17.04 0.28 -8.06
N GLY A 115 16.08 -0.11 -8.92
CA GLY A 115 15.22 -1.27 -8.67
C GLY A 115 15.97 -2.62 -8.69
N SER A 116 17.06 -2.74 -9.46
CA SER A 116 17.86 -3.97 -9.50
C SER A 116 18.72 -4.15 -8.25
N VAL A 117 19.21 -3.05 -7.66
CA VAL A 117 20.01 -3.09 -6.44
C VAL A 117 19.14 -3.54 -5.26
N ASP A 118 17.95 -2.96 -5.12
CA ASP A 118 17.03 -3.31 -4.03
C ASP A 118 16.65 -4.80 -4.03
N HIS A 119 16.36 -5.38 -5.20
CA HIS A 119 16.08 -6.81 -5.30
C HIS A 119 17.28 -7.68 -4.87
N LEU A 120 18.51 -7.27 -5.22
CA LEU A 120 19.72 -7.99 -4.79
C LEU A 120 19.95 -7.86 -3.29
N VAL A 121 19.71 -6.68 -2.69
CA VAL A 121 19.79 -6.47 -1.25
C VAL A 121 18.72 -7.30 -0.51
N ASP A 122 17.51 -7.38 -1.04
CA ASP A 122 16.45 -8.24 -0.50
C ASP A 122 16.84 -9.73 -0.58
N ARG A 123 17.45 -10.16 -1.70
CA ARG A 123 17.99 -11.52 -1.84
C ARG A 123 19.12 -11.79 -0.83
N LEU A 124 20.04 -10.84 -0.65
CA LEU A 124 21.13 -10.93 0.33
C LEU A 124 20.59 -11.09 1.76
N THR A 125 19.57 -10.30 2.10
CA THR A 125 18.87 -10.36 3.40
C THR A 125 18.18 -11.71 3.58
N GLY A 126 17.55 -12.25 2.53
CA GLY A 126 16.98 -13.59 2.53
C GLY A 126 18.02 -14.68 2.80
N LEU A 127 19.18 -14.60 2.14
CA LEU A 127 20.29 -15.54 2.36
C LEU A 127 20.86 -15.44 3.78
N ALA A 128 20.99 -14.24 4.35
CA ALA A 128 21.39 -14.06 5.75
C ALA A 128 20.41 -14.73 6.73
N SER A 129 19.11 -14.62 6.47
CA SER A 129 18.08 -15.29 7.28
C SER A 129 18.20 -16.82 7.20
N THR A 130 18.40 -17.38 6.00
CA THR A 130 18.63 -18.81 5.80
C THR A 130 19.89 -19.27 6.54
N LEU A 131 20.98 -18.53 6.39
CA LEU A 131 22.25 -18.81 7.05
C LEU A 131 22.11 -18.85 8.58
N ARG A 132 21.35 -17.91 9.15
CA ARG A 132 21.06 -17.86 10.59
C ARG A 132 20.25 -19.07 11.07
N GLN A 133 19.26 -19.50 10.28
CA GLN A 133 18.45 -20.70 10.60
C GLN A 133 19.28 -21.98 10.53
N ASP A 134 20.16 -22.10 9.53
CA ASP A 134 21.04 -23.26 9.41
C ASP A 134 22.11 -23.26 10.51
N LEU A 135 22.61 -22.10 10.91
CA LEU A 135 23.49 -21.96 12.08
C LEU A 135 22.78 -22.35 13.38
N GLU A 136 21.53 -21.93 13.60
CA GLU A 136 20.72 -22.34 14.77
C GLU A 136 20.62 -23.88 14.84
N LYS A 137 20.29 -24.54 13.73
CA LYS A 137 20.26 -26.02 13.65
C LYS A 137 21.63 -26.65 13.89
N ALA A 138 22.70 -26.06 13.37
CA ALA A 138 24.05 -26.57 13.56
C ALA A 138 24.50 -26.47 15.02
N VAL A 139 24.16 -25.38 15.71
CA VAL A 139 24.44 -25.19 17.14
C VAL A 139 23.66 -26.22 17.98
N ASP A 140 22.37 -26.43 17.69
CA ASP A 140 21.55 -27.43 18.41
C ASP A 140 22.11 -28.84 18.22
N THR A 141 22.50 -29.18 16.99
CA THR A 141 23.11 -30.49 16.68
C THR A 141 24.47 -30.64 17.37
N PHE A 142 25.27 -29.58 17.41
CA PHE A 142 26.55 -29.55 18.13
C PHE A 142 26.37 -29.84 19.61
N VAL A 143 25.41 -29.18 20.28
CA VAL A 143 25.08 -29.44 21.69
C VAL A 143 24.71 -30.91 21.90
N ALA A 144 23.85 -31.47 21.05
CA ALA A 144 23.44 -32.87 21.14
C ALA A 144 24.61 -33.86 20.93
N VAL A 145 25.60 -33.53 20.10
CA VAL A 145 26.83 -34.33 19.96
C VAL A 145 27.69 -34.21 21.22
N VAL A 146 27.91 -32.99 21.71
CA VAL A 146 28.72 -32.72 22.92
C VAL A 146 28.14 -33.45 24.14
N GLU A 147 26.82 -33.45 24.31
CA GLU A 147 26.15 -34.16 25.39
C GLU A 147 26.29 -35.68 25.29
N ARG A 148 26.28 -36.26 24.08
CA ARG A 148 26.53 -37.70 23.88
C ARG A 148 27.96 -38.12 24.23
N THR A 149 28.94 -37.21 24.14
CA THR A 149 30.32 -37.49 24.57
C THR A 149 30.51 -37.54 26.10
N ALA A 150 29.44 -37.34 26.89
CA ALA A 150 29.50 -37.20 28.34
C ALA A 150 29.93 -38.43 29.14
N GLY A 151 30.08 -39.61 28.52
CA GLY A 151 30.44 -40.85 29.19
C GLY A 151 31.89 -40.93 29.69
N ASP A 152 32.79 -40.06 29.20
CA ASP A 152 34.21 -40.08 29.57
C ASP A 152 34.56 -38.95 30.57
N PRO A 153 34.91 -39.28 31.83
CA PRO A 153 35.31 -38.31 32.86
C PRO A 153 36.52 -37.45 32.44
N GLY A 154 37.40 -37.97 31.58
CA GLY A 154 38.61 -37.28 31.11
C GLY A 154 38.31 -36.06 30.23
N HIS A 155 37.08 -35.90 29.74
CA HIS A 155 36.69 -34.84 28.81
C HIS A 155 35.74 -33.80 29.42
N ALA A 156 35.52 -33.82 30.74
CA ALA A 156 34.57 -32.91 31.40
C ALA A 156 34.84 -31.42 31.15
N LYS A 157 36.11 -30.99 31.18
CA LYS A 157 36.50 -29.58 30.92
C LYS A 157 36.26 -29.17 29.47
N ALA A 158 36.62 -30.04 28.53
CA ALA A 158 36.40 -29.80 27.10
C ALA A 158 34.91 -29.67 26.75
N ARG A 159 34.09 -30.54 27.34
CA ARG A 159 32.63 -30.49 27.24
C ARG A 159 32.07 -29.18 27.77
N ALA A 160 32.50 -28.75 28.96
CA ALA A 160 32.05 -27.50 29.56
C ALA A 160 32.37 -26.29 28.67
N ASN A 161 33.57 -26.24 28.08
CA ASN A 161 33.96 -25.20 27.14
C ASN A 161 33.12 -25.23 25.86
N ALA A 162 32.91 -26.41 25.26
CA ALA A 162 32.09 -26.56 24.06
C ALA A 162 30.65 -26.10 24.30
N LEU A 163 30.05 -26.49 25.43
CA LEU A 163 28.70 -26.03 25.81
C LEU A 163 28.65 -24.52 26.06
N LEU A 164 29.72 -23.92 26.59
CA LEU A 164 29.80 -22.47 26.77
C LEU A 164 29.80 -21.73 25.42
N VAL A 165 30.60 -22.20 24.45
CA VAL A 165 30.64 -21.64 23.09
C VAL A 165 29.26 -21.75 22.41
N ALA A 166 28.64 -22.93 22.49
CA ALA A 166 27.31 -23.14 21.92
C ALA A 166 26.26 -22.23 22.56
N LYS A 167 26.28 -22.10 23.89
CA LYS A 167 25.36 -21.22 24.63
C LYS A 167 25.52 -19.74 24.25
N ASP A 168 26.75 -19.31 24.02
CA ASP A 168 27.05 -17.94 23.59
C ASP A 168 26.50 -17.68 22.17
N ALA A 169 26.79 -18.58 21.23
CA ALA A 169 26.23 -18.52 19.87
C ALA A 169 24.69 -18.51 19.88
N SER A 170 24.05 -19.40 20.66
CA SER A 170 22.59 -19.41 20.80
C SER A 170 22.04 -18.10 21.37
N ARG A 171 22.75 -17.42 22.29
CA ARG A 171 22.33 -16.13 22.83
C ARG A 171 22.40 -15.03 21.76
N GLN A 172 23.49 -14.97 21.01
CA GLN A 172 23.66 -14.01 19.92
C GLN A 172 22.59 -14.20 18.82
N LEU A 173 22.32 -15.46 18.44
CA LEU A 173 21.26 -15.81 17.48
C LEU A 173 19.86 -15.37 17.96
N LYS A 174 19.54 -15.65 19.23
CA LYS A 174 18.26 -15.23 19.83
C LYS A 174 18.12 -13.71 19.87
N ALA A 175 19.19 -12.99 20.24
CA ALA A 175 19.20 -11.53 20.23
C ALA A 175 18.92 -10.99 18.82
N ARG A 176 19.61 -11.50 17.79
CA ARG A 176 19.39 -11.12 16.38
C ARG A 176 17.95 -11.37 15.93
N LYS A 177 17.40 -12.53 16.26
CA LYS A 177 16.01 -12.89 15.93
C LYS A 177 14.99 -11.94 16.56
N LEU A 178 15.21 -11.54 17.82
CA LEU A 178 14.36 -10.55 18.49
C LEU A 178 14.46 -9.18 17.83
N PHE A 179 15.67 -8.71 17.50
CA PHE A 179 15.86 -7.43 16.80
C PHE A 179 15.11 -7.41 15.46
N GLU A 180 15.29 -8.43 14.62
CA GLU A 180 14.59 -8.53 13.33
C GLU A 180 13.06 -8.56 13.50
N GLN A 181 12.55 -9.27 14.51
CA GLN A 181 11.11 -9.29 14.81
C GLN A 181 10.59 -7.90 15.23
N THR A 182 11.34 -7.18 16.07
CA THR A 182 10.97 -5.84 16.50
C THR A 182 11.01 -4.83 15.35
N GLU A 183 12.02 -4.90 14.50
CA GLU A 183 12.16 -4.04 13.33
C GLU A 183 11.03 -4.28 12.32
N ARG A 184 10.72 -5.56 12.01
CA ARG A 184 9.58 -5.91 11.16
C ARG A 184 8.26 -5.43 11.72
N ALA A 185 8.07 -5.52 13.04
CA ALA A 185 6.87 -5.01 13.69
C ALA A 185 6.79 -3.47 13.61
N LEU A 186 7.92 -2.77 13.79
CA LEU A 186 8.01 -1.32 13.69
C LEU A 186 7.74 -0.84 12.27
N VAL A 187 8.38 -1.43 11.26
CA VAL A 187 8.16 -1.10 9.84
C VAL A 187 6.69 -1.31 9.45
N LYS A 188 6.06 -2.40 9.91
CA LYS A 188 4.62 -2.63 9.70
C LYS A 188 3.76 -1.52 10.32
N ARG A 189 4.08 -1.09 11.55
CA ARG A 189 3.37 0.01 12.23
C ARG A 189 3.56 1.33 11.49
N VAL A 190 4.79 1.70 11.16
CA VAL A 190 5.11 2.93 10.42
C VAL A 190 4.39 2.96 9.07
N ARG A 191 4.37 1.85 8.32
CA ARG A 191 3.62 1.75 7.05
C ARG A 191 2.12 1.87 7.24
N ALA A 192 1.56 1.30 8.31
CA ALA A 192 0.14 1.44 8.63
C ALA A 192 -0.20 2.91 8.98
N ASP A 193 0.63 3.56 9.79
CA ASP A 193 0.47 4.97 10.16
C ASP A 193 0.59 5.90 8.96
N GLN A 194 1.56 5.66 8.07
CA GLN A 194 1.69 6.40 6.80
C GLN A 194 0.48 6.24 5.90
N ARG A 195 -0.05 5.02 5.75
CA ARG A 195 -1.29 4.77 4.99
C ARG A 195 -2.48 5.49 5.59
N LYS A 196 -2.61 5.47 6.93
CA LYS A 196 -3.66 6.18 7.66
C LYS A 196 -3.56 7.69 7.46
N ALA A 197 -2.35 8.26 7.60
CA ALA A 197 -2.09 9.68 7.38
C ALA A 197 -2.39 10.10 5.92
N ALA A 198 -1.95 9.32 4.93
CA ALA A 198 -2.24 9.55 3.52
C ALA A 198 -3.75 9.48 3.22
N GLY A 199 -4.47 8.50 3.80
CA GLY A 199 -5.92 8.38 3.68
C GLY A 199 -6.66 9.59 4.28
N ASN A 200 -6.23 10.05 5.46
CA ASN A 200 -6.81 11.24 6.11
C ASN A 200 -6.55 12.52 5.29
N ALA A 201 -5.34 12.66 4.74
CA ALA A 201 -5.01 13.79 3.87
C ALA A 201 -5.87 13.78 2.59
N ALA A 202 -6.06 12.62 1.95
CA ALA A 202 -6.90 12.48 0.78
C ALA A 202 -8.38 12.81 1.07
N LEU A 203 -8.94 12.32 2.18
CA LEU A 203 -10.30 12.65 2.60
C LEU A 203 -10.49 14.15 2.88
N LYS A 204 -9.50 14.79 3.50
CA LYS A 204 -9.52 16.23 3.76
C LYS A 204 -9.52 17.04 2.45
N GLU A 205 -8.71 16.64 1.48
CA GLU A 205 -8.64 17.30 0.17
C GLU A 205 -9.93 17.11 -0.63
N LEU A 206 -10.51 15.91 -0.64
CA LEU A 206 -11.82 15.66 -1.23
C LEU A 206 -12.92 16.49 -0.55
N GLY A 207 -12.91 16.55 0.78
CA GLY A 207 -13.83 17.40 1.54
C GLY A 207 -13.64 18.91 1.28
N ARG A 208 -12.46 19.35 0.84
CA ARG A 208 -12.24 20.72 0.35
C ARG A 208 -12.82 20.89 -1.04
N TYR A 209 -12.52 19.98 -1.96
CA TYR A 209 -13.06 20.00 -3.32
C TYR A 209 -14.60 20.07 -3.34
N TYR A 210 -15.30 19.25 -2.55
CA TYR A 210 -16.76 19.30 -2.48
C TYR A 210 -17.31 20.56 -1.83
N ALA A 211 -16.61 21.15 -0.86
CA ALA A 211 -17.00 22.44 -0.29
C ALA A 211 -16.89 23.54 -1.35
N ASP A 212 -15.78 23.61 -2.07
CA ASP A 212 -15.54 24.58 -3.14
C ASP A 212 -16.54 24.39 -4.29
N HIS A 213 -16.87 23.13 -4.63
CA HIS A 213 -17.91 22.81 -5.60
C HIS A 213 -19.28 23.34 -5.14
N GLY A 214 -19.66 23.10 -3.88
CA GLY A 214 -20.93 23.60 -3.33
C GLY A 214 -21.04 25.13 -3.34
N GLU A 215 -19.95 25.84 -3.04
CA GLU A 215 -19.91 27.29 -3.14
C GLU A 215 -20.10 27.79 -4.56
N ASN A 216 -19.45 27.16 -5.54
CA ASN A 216 -19.57 27.53 -6.95
C ASN A 216 -20.97 27.27 -7.49
N GLU A 217 -21.60 26.17 -7.10
CA GLU A 217 -22.98 25.84 -7.47
C GLU A 217 -23.98 26.82 -6.83
N THR A 218 -23.74 27.26 -5.59
CA THR A 218 -24.55 28.32 -4.95
C THR A 218 -24.46 29.64 -5.70
N LYS A 219 -23.23 30.07 -6.07
CA LYS A 219 -23.02 31.29 -6.86
C LYS A 219 -23.73 31.25 -8.21
N ARG A 220 -23.70 30.10 -8.89
CA ARG A 220 -24.43 29.89 -10.16
C ARG A 220 -25.93 29.97 -9.98
N ALA A 221 -26.46 29.33 -8.93
CA ALA A 221 -27.89 29.38 -8.62
C ALA A 221 -28.37 30.81 -8.35
N ASP A 222 -27.58 31.61 -7.62
CA ASP A 222 -27.90 33.01 -7.32
C ASP A 222 -27.80 33.91 -8.55
N LEU A 223 -26.79 33.69 -9.41
CA LEU A 223 -26.72 34.37 -10.70
C LEU A 223 -27.97 34.12 -11.55
N LEU A 224 -28.40 32.86 -11.66
CA LEU A 224 -29.60 32.50 -12.42
C LEU A 224 -30.87 33.17 -11.85
N ARG A 225 -30.98 33.33 -10.53
CA ARG A 225 -32.09 34.06 -9.91
C ARG A 225 -32.09 35.53 -10.26
N VAL A 226 -30.92 36.16 -10.26
CA VAL A 226 -30.78 37.56 -10.67
C VAL A 226 -31.18 37.72 -12.13
N VAL A 227 -30.78 36.79 -13.01
CA VAL A 227 -31.18 36.78 -14.43
C VAL A 227 -32.69 36.61 -14.57
N VAL A 228 -33.31 35.65 -13.87
CA VAL A 228 -34.76 35.44 -13.88
C VAL A 228 -35.51 36.68 -13.38
N ALA A 229 -35.07 37.29 -12.28
CA ALA A 229 -35.64 38.53 -11.76
C ALA A 229 -35.53 39.67 -12.79
N GLY A 230 -34.39 39.80 -13.47
CA GLY A 230 -34.18 40.77 -14.55
C GLY A 230 -35.14 40.54 -15.73
N LEU A 231 -35.33 39.29 -16.16
CA LEU A 231 -36.28 38.94 -17.23
C LEU A 231 -37.73 39.28 -16.83
N LEU A 232 -38.12 39.01 -15.58
CA LEU A 232 -39.46 39.36 -15.08
C LEU A 232 -39.69 40.87 -15.03
N VAL A 233 -38.69 41.65 -14.58
CA VAL A 233 -38.75 43.11 -14.61
C VAL A 233 -38.84 43.63 -16.05
N LEU A 234 -38.13 43.02 -16.99
CA LEU A 234 -38.19 43.38 -18.41
C LEU A 234 -39.57 43.08 -19.03
N ILE A 235 -40.17 41.92 -18.71
CA ILE A 235 -41.54 41.58 -19.12
C ILE A 235 -42.53 42.60 -18.56
N ALA A 236 -42.45 42.91 -17.27
CA ALA A 236 -43.33 43.87 -16.62
C ALA A 236 -43.18 45.28 -17.21
N GLY A 237 -41.94 45.73 -17.42
CA GLY A 237 -41.62 47.02 -18.02
C GLY A 237 -42.13 47.14 -19.46
N ALA A 238 -41.93 46.10 -20.28
CA ALA A 238 -42.48 46.04 -21.63
C ALA A 238 -44.02 46.13 -21.60
N GLY A 239 -44.67 45.43 -20.66
CA GLY A 239 -46.12 45.52 -20.46
C GLY A 239 -46.60 46.96 -20.18
N ILE A 240 -45.89 47.68 -19.32
CA ILE A 240 -46.18 49.09 -18.98
C ILE A 240 -45.98 50.00 -20.20
N VAL A 241 -44.85 49.89 -20.89
CA VAL A 241 -44.51 50.73 -22.05
C VAL A 241 -45.52 50.55 -23.18
N ILE A 242 -45.90 49.31 -23.49
CA ILE A 242 -46.89 49.04 -24.55
C ILE A 242 -48.30 49.49 -24.12
N ASN A 243 -48.61 49.50 -22.82
CA ASN A 243 -49.87 50.05 -22.31
C ASN A 243 -49.93 51.59 -22.45
N LEU A 244 -48.83 52.29 -22.19
CA LEU A 244 -48.75 53.75 -22.27
C LEU A 244 -48.70 54.31 -23.71
N LEU A 245 -48.13 53.57 -24.66
CA LEU A 245 -47.93 54.04 -26.05
C LEU A 245 -49.03 53.63 -27.04
N GLY A 246 -49.94 52.74 -26.64
CA GLY A 246 -50.94 52.17 -27.56
C GLY A 246 -52.31 52.85 -27.47
N ASP A 247 -52.64 53.73 -28.42
CA ASP A 247 -53.92 54.46 -28.46
C ASP A 247 -55.12 53.66 -29.06
N ALA A 248 -54.96 52.37 -29.35
CA ALA A 248 -56.09 51.52 -29.75
C ALA A 248 -55.88 50.06 -29.34
N ALA A 249 -56.86 49.50 -28.63
CA ALA A 249 -56.95 48.07 -28.31
C ALA A 249 -57.24 47.26 -29.59
N SER A 250 -56.23 47.10 -30.43
CA SER A 250 -56.25 46.21 -31.58
C SER A 250 -55.90 44.79 -31.13
N VAL A 251 -56.71 43.82 -31.54
CA VAL A 251 -56.44 42.38 -31.33
C VAL A 251 -55.03 41.99 -31.83
N ALA A 252 -54.54 42.65 -32.87
CA ALA A 252 -53.19 42.41 -33.37
C ALA A 252 -52.09 42.82 -32.37
N ALA A 253 -52.31 43.88 -31.59
CA ALA A 253 -51.39 44.31 -30.55
C ALA A 253 -51.35 43.31 -29.37
N GLU A 254 -52.48 42.70 -29.03
CA GLU A 254 -52.54 41.66 -28.00
C GLU A 254 -51.83 40.36 -28.43
N LEU A 255 -52.01 39.93 -29.68
CA LEU A 255 -51.31 38.78 -30.23
C LEU A 255 -49.79 38.99 -30.28
N LEU A 256 -49.34 40.19 -30.63
CA LEU A 256 -47.91 40.54 -30.60
C LEU A 256 -47.36 40.54 -29.16
N ARG A 257 -48.12 41.02 -28.18
CA ARG A 257 -47.72 40.94 -26.77
C ARG A 257 -47.59 39.49 -26.32
N LEU A 258 -48.55 38.64 -26.70
CA LEU A 258 -48.54 37.22 -26.34
C LEU A 258 -47.35 36.47 -26.98
N SER A 259 -47.03 36.77 -28.24
CA SER A 259 -45.92 36.12 -28.95
C SER A 259 -44.55 36.45 -28.34
N VAL A 260 -44.40 37.61 -27.70
CA VAL A 260 -43.16 38.03 -27.02
C VAL A 260 -43.12 37.51 -25.57
N THR A 261 -44.23 37.49 -24.85
CA THR A 261 -44.24 37.09 -23.43
C THR A 261 -44.09 35.58 -23.24
N ILE A 262 -44.66 34.75 -24.13
CA ILE A 262 -44.59 33.29 -24.01
C ILE A 262 -43.14 32.78 -24.01
N PRO A 263 -42.27 33.11 -25.00
CA PRO A 263 -40.88 32.62 -25.01
C PRO A 263 -40.09 33.06 -23.79
N ILE A 264 -40.29 34.30 -23.32
CA ILE A 264 -39.58 34.82 -22.14
C ILE A 264 -40.06 34.10 -20.87
N ALA A 265 -41.36 33.83 -20.74
CA ALA A 265 -41.91 33.08 -19.61
C ALA A 265 -41.37 31.63 -19.58
N VAL A 266 -41.29 30.96 -20.74
CA VAL A 266 -40.71 29.62 -20.87
C VAL A 266 -39.23 29.63 -20.47
N LEU A 267 -38.45 30.61 -20.94
CA LEU A 267 -37.05 30.76 -20.56
C LEU A 267 -36.88 31.02 -19.06
N ALA A 268 -37.69 31.89 -18.47
CA ALA A 268 -37.66 32.16 -17.03
C ALA A 268 -37.97 30.90 -16.20
N GLY A 269 -38.96 30.11 -16.63
CA GLY A 269 -39.28 28.82 -16.01
C GLY A 269 -38.13 27.82 -16.07
N TYR A 270 -37.46 27.73 -17.22
CA TYR A 270 -36.28 26.88 -17.39
C TYR A 270 -35.12 27.31 -16.47
N LEU A 271 -34.77 28.60 -16.45
CA LEU A 271 -33.69 29.12 -15.60
C LEU A 271 -34.00 28.96 -14.10
N ALA A 272 -35.26 29.11 -13.69
CA ALA A 272 -35.70 28.86 -12.32
C ALA A 272 -35.55 27.37 -11.93
N ARG A 273 -35.87 26.45 -12.86
CA ARG A 273 -35.65 25.01 -12.67
C ARG A 273 -34.15 24.70 -12.53
N GLU A 274 -33.32 25.26 -13.40
CA GLU A 274 -31.89 25.03 -13.37
C GLU A 274 -31.23 25.61 -12.11
N SER A 275 -31.67 26.80 -11.66
CA SER A 275 -31.27 27.37 -10.36
C SER A 275 -31.61 26.41 -9.21
N SER A 276 -32.78 25.79 -9.23
CA SER A 276 -33.20 24.83 -8.20
C SER A 276 -32.32 23.58 -8.19
N LYS A 277 -31.91 23.07 -9.36
CA LYS A 277 -30.96 21.94 -9.46
C LYS A 277 -29.59 22.32 -8.89
N HIS A 278 -29.05 23.48 -9.23
CA HIS A 278 -27.78 23.96 -8.69
C HIS A 278 -27.82 24.07 -7.15
N ARG A 279 -28.94 24.52 -6.55
CA ARG A 279 -29.08 24.55 -5.08
C ARG A 279 -29.10 23.16 -4.45
N LEU A 280 -29.77 22.20 -5.08
CA LEU A 280 -29.79 20.82 -4.60
C LEU A 280 -28.40 20.20 -4.68
N SER A 281 -27.70 20.43 -5.79
CA SER A 281 -26.30 20.03 -5.99
C SER A 281 -25.39 20.64 -4.93
N ALA A 282 -25.50 21.95 -4.68
CA ALA A 282 -24.73 22.65 -3.67
C ALA A 282 -24.96 22.09 -2.26
N LYS A 283 -26.23 21.88 -1.87
CA LYS A 283 -26.58 21.29 -0.57
C LYS A 283 -25.94 19.92 -0.41
N TRP A 284 -26.06 19.08 -1.42
CA TRP A 284 -25.48 17.74 -1.39
C TRP A 284 -23.95 17.77 -1.30
N ALA A 285 -23.29 18.65 -2.06
CA ALA A 285 -21.84 18.80 -2.00
C ALA A 285 -21.36 19.26 -0.61
N HIS A 286 -22.08 20.19 0.03
CA HIS A 286 -21.79 20.63 1.39
C HIS A 286 -21.99 19.52 2.43
N GLU A 287 -23.08 18.75 2.32
CA GLU A 287 -23.32 17.58 3.19
C GLU A 287 -22.18 16.57 3.06
N LEU A 288 -21.77 16.25 1.83
CA LEU A 288 -20.68 15.33 1.58
C LEU A 288 -19.33 15.85 2.09
N ALA A 289 -19.07 17.16 1.95
CA ALA A 289 -17.87 17.79 2.48
C ALA A 289 -17.79 17.66 4.02
N ILE A 290 -18.92 17.84 4.71
CA ILE A 290 -19.00 17.66 6.16
C ILE A 290 -18.78 16.19 6.53
N GLU A 291 -19.48 15.27 5.86
CA GLU A 291 -19.32 13.82 6.08
C GLU A 291 -17.85 13.38 5.88
N MET A 292 -17.18 13.83 4.81
CA MET A 292 -15.78 13.49 4.54
C MET A 292 -14.81 14.03 5.60
N ARG A 293 -15.08 15.20 6.17
CA ARG A 293 -14.22 15.82 7.19
C ARG A 293 -14.40 15.20 8.57
N SER A 294 -15.61 14.75 8.91
CA SER A 294 -15.91 14.16 10.22
C SER A 294 -15.67 12.64 10.27
N LEU A 295 -15.70 11.96 9.12
CA LEU A 295 -15.57 10.52 9.05
C LEU A 295 -14.28 9.96 9.69
N PRO A 296 -13.07 10.52 9.49
CA PRO A 296 -11.86 9.97 10.09
C PRO A 296 -11.94 9.93 11.62
N ASP A 297 -12.32 11.05 12.24
CA ASP A 297 -12.39 11.21 13.69
C ASP A 297 -13.48 10.29 14.29
N TYR A 298 -14.63 10.20 13.63
CA TYR A 298 -15.72 9.34 14.07
C TYR A 298 -15.36 7.86 13.91
N ALA A 299 -14.85 7.45 12.75
CA ALA A 299 -14.47 6.06 12.48
C ALA A 299 -13.31 5.59 13.38
N ASP A 300 -12.35 6.46 13.70
CA ASP A 300 -11.24 6.12 14.60
C ASP A 300 -11.72 5.79 16.02
N SER A 301 -12.81 6.41 16.49
CA SER A 301 -13.38 6.14 17.80
C SER A 301 -14.09 4.77 17.92
N LEU A 302 -14.38 4.13 16.77
CA LEU A 302 -15.17 2.89 16.70
C LEU A 302 -14.31 1.62 16.53
N GLY A 303 -12.99 1.74 16.38
CA GLY A 303 -12.10 0.60 16.14
C GLY A 303 -12.45 -0.16 14.85
N ASP A 304 -12.60 -1.48 14.94
CA ASP A 304 -12.88 -2.35 13.78
C ASP A 304 -14.19 -1.99 13.06
N THR A 305 -15.24 -1.62 13.80
CA THR A 305 -16.52 -1.14 13.23
C THR A 305 -16.33 0.15 12.40
N GLY A 306 -15.30 0.94 12.71
CA GLY A 306 -14.94 2.12 11.95
C GLY A 306 -14.47 1.81 10.52
N GLU A 307 -13.81 0.66 10.29
CA GLU A 307 -13.40 0.24 8.96
C GLU A 307 -14.60 -0.13 8.08
N GLU A 308 -15.59 -0.83 8.65
CA GLU A 308 -16.85 -1.14 7.96
C GLU A 308 -17.60 0.13 7.57
N LEU A 309 -17.64 1.12 8.47
CA LEU A 309 -18.24 2.42 8.19
C LEU A 309 -17.52 3.15 7.05
N ARG A 310 -16.18 3.17 7.05
CA ARG A 310 -15.40 3.76 5.95
C ARG A 310 -15.65 3.05 4.63
N ARG A 311 -15.79 1.73 4.64
CA ARG A 311 -16.12 0.94 3.45
C ARG A 311 -17.53 1.26 2.95
N ALA A 312 -18.52 1.29 3.84
CA ALA A 312 -19.91 1.64 3.50
C ALA A 312 -20.00 3.07 2.95
N PHE A 313 -19.30 4.03 3.56
CA PHE A 313 -19.20 5.39 3.07
C PHE A 313 -18.54 5.42 1.68
N GLY A 314 -17.39 4.75 1.50
CA GLY A 314 -16.71 4.65 0.21
C GLY A 314 -17.61 4.05 -0.87
N MET A 315 -18.40 3.02 -0.56
CA MET A 315 -19.37 2.45 -1.49
C MET A 315 -20.53 3.41 -1.81
N ARG A 316 -21.02 4.19 -0.84
CA ARG A 316 -22.05 5.21 -1.08
C ARG A 316 -21.56 6.37 -1.95
N VAL A 317 -20.28 6.74 -1.82
CA VAL A 317 -19.68 7.88 -2.53
C VAL A 317 -19.14 7.49 -3.90
N PHE A 318 -18.43 6.36 -3.99
CA PHE A 318 -17.70 5.93 -5.19
C PHE A 318 -18.27 4.67 -5.84
N GLY A 319 -19.11 3.91 -5.14
CA GLY A 319 -19.77 2.73 -5.70
C GLY A 319 -20.75 3.17 -6.77
N THR A 320 -20.44 2.76 -8.01
CA THR A 320 -21.18 2.94 -9.26
C THR A 320 -22.65 3.33 -9.08
N GLY A 321 -22.95 4.57 -9.46
CA GLY A 321 -24.26 5.04 -9.88
C GLY A 321 -25.40 4.49 -9.05
N VAL A 322 -25.61 5.05 -7.85
CA VAL A 322 -27.00 5.37 -7.56
C VAL A 322 -27.39 6.26 -8.73
N GLU A 323 -28.08 5.71 -9.73
CA GLU A 323 -29.04 6.43 -10.56
C GLU A 323 -29.89 7.16 -9.53
N ARG A 324 -29.39 8.31 -9.07
CA ARG A 324 -30.16 9.23 -8.28
C ARG A 324 -31.07 9.75 -9.35
N THR A 325 -32.18 9.04 -9.49
CA THR A 325 -33.45 9.56 -9.91
C THR A 325 -33.56 10.87 -9.16
N ALA A 326 -33.03 11.93 -9.77
CA ALA A 326 -33.48 13.28 -9.52
C ALA A 326 -34.99 13.09 -9.52
N PRO A 327 -35.68 13.34 -8.40
CA PRO A 327 -37.09 13.02 -8.27
C PRO A 327 -37.71 13.47 -9.57
N SER A 328 -38.28 12.53 -10.33
CA SER A 328 -38.73 12.70 -11.71
C SER A 328 -39.88 13.70 -11.69
N THR A 329 -39.52 14.94 -11.41
CA THR A 329 -40.28 16.17 -11.54
C THR A 329 -40.22 16.56 -13.01
N GLU A 330 -40.05 15.58 -13.89
CA GLU A 330 -39.49 15.77 -15.22
C GLU A 330 -40.54 16.18 -16.23
N ASP A 331 -41.82 15.88 -16.00
CA ASP A 331 -42.85 16.18 -17.00
C ASP A 331 -43.80 17.30 -16.62
N GLY A 332 -44.10 17.56 -15.34
CA GLY A 332 -45.22 18.42 -14.93
C GLY A 332 -45.29 19.78 -15.63
N LEU A 333 -44.31 20.68 -15.42
CA LEU A 333 -44.44 22.07 -15.89
C LEU A 333 -44.32 22.21 -17.42
N PHE A 334 -43.35 21.51 -18.04
CA PHE A 334 -43.18 21.64 -19.49
C PHE A 334 -44.33 20.97 -20.23
N HIS A 335 -44.79 19.81 -19.74
CA HIS A 335 -45.97 19.14 -20.26
C HIS A 335 -47.23 19.97 -20.03
N GLU A 336 -47.42 20.58 -18.85
CA GLU A 336 -48.56 21.47 -18.55
C GLU A 336 -48.56 22.71 -19.45
N VAL A 337 -47.40 23.32 -19.70
CA VAL A 337 -47.29 24.49 -20.59
C VAL A 337 -47.54 24.09 -22.04
N THR A 338 -46.93 23.00 -22.54
CA THR A 338 -47.18 22.52 -23.90
C THR A 338 -48.64 22.09 -24.08
N GLU A 339 -49.23 21.44 -23.09
CA GLU A 339 -50.65 21.05 -23.08
C GLU A 339 -51.56 22.28 -23.05
N SER A 340 -51.22 23.32 -22.28
CA SER A 340 -51.97 24.58 -22.24
C SER A 340 -51.89 25.34 -23.56
N VAL A 341 -50.71 25.41 -24.17
CA VAL A 341 -50.52 26.01 -25.51
C VAL A 341 -51.29 25.22 -26.57
N ARG A 342 -51.23 23.88 -26.51
CA ARG A 342 -51.97 23.00 -27.41
C ARG A 342 -53.48 23.22 -27.29
N ARG A 343 -54.03 23.28 -26.07
CA ARG A 343 -55.45 23.58 -25.83
C ARG A 343 -55.85 24.96 -26.34
N LEU A 344 -54.96 25.95 -26.20
CA LEU A 344 -55.22 27.30 -26.72
C LEU A 344 -55.32 27.28 -28.26
N LEU A 345 -54.43 26.55 -28.94
CA LEU A 345 -54.46 26.39 -30.39
C LEU A 345 -55.75 25.69 -30.87
N GLU A 346 -56.18 24.62 -30.17
CA GLU A 346 -57.44 23.92 -30.47
C GLU A 346 -58.67 24.86 -30.36
N VAL A 347 -58.69 25.75 -29.36
CA VAL A 347 -59.77 26.75 -29.19
C VAL A 347 -59.76 27.79 -30.32
N ILE A 348 -58.57 28.25 -30.76
CA ILE A 348 -58.45 29.20 -31.87
C ILE A 348 -58.93 28.57 -33.18
N GLU A 349 -58.53 27.32 -33.46
CA GLU A 349 -58.96 26.60 -34.68
C GLU A 349 -60.46 26.33 -34.72
N SER A 350 -61.07 25.97 -33.58
CA SER A 350 -62.52 25.70 -33.52
C SER A 350 -63.37 26.96 -33.77
N ARG A 351 -62.93 28.13 -33.29
CA ARG A 351 -63.61 29.41 -33.57
C ARG A 351 -63.46 29.86 -35.02
N GLY A 352 -62.33 29.60 -35.67
CA GLY A 352 -62.11 29.95 -37.07
C GLY A 352 -62.97 29.17 -38.06
N LYS A 353 -63.49 27.98 -37.69
CA LYS A 353 -64.37 27.15 -38.54
C LYS A 353 -65.86 27.48 -38.44
N SER A 354 -66.26 28.32 -37.48
CA SER A 354 -67.68 28.68 -37.25
C SER A 354 -68.07 30.05 -37.81
N GLN A 355 -67.14 30.73 -38.49
CA GLN A 355 -67.38 31.88 -39.38
C GLN A 355 -67.25 31.39 -40.82
#